data_AF-A0A7X6V5L5-F1
#
_entry.id   AF-A0A7X6V5L5-F1
#
_cell.length_a   1.000
_cell.length_b   1.000
_cell.length_c   1.000
_cell.angle_alpha   90.00
_cell.angle_beta   90.00
_cell.angle_gamma   90.00
#
_symmetry.space_group_name_H-M   'P 1'
#
loop_
_entity.id
_entity.type
_entity.pdbx_description
1 polymer ?
#
loop_
_entity_poly.entity_id
_entity_poly.type
_entity_poly.pdbx_seq_one_letter_code
_entity_poly.pdbx_strand_id
1 'polypeptide(L)'
;MVMGKVRCDSRLVRPGDTFVAVPGVKADGINFVPAAIAAGAGEIVAEVVRPESGVPDSILWRTVPNARVELASLACNEFGNPSHKLDIFGITGTNGKTSTTMLLRDILEYNAFKPGFISTNSIEIKPRALKKFNPTEAVDAKVEENTVTSGNTTPGPLNLQYYFSEMLRNSCKTAVMEVSSHALDQNRTWGTRFAVKAFTNLTQDHLDYHCSMAEYYQVKK
;
A
#
# COMPACT_ATOMS: atom_id res chain seq x y z
N MET A 1 8.59 -8.41 18.37
CA MET A 1 7.94 -9.47 17.57
C MET A 1 6.45 -9.19 17.60
N VAL A 2 5.84 -8.89 16.45
CA VAL A 2 4.39 -8.62 16.39
C VAL A 2 3.66 -9.97 16.55
N MET A 3 2.72 -10.05 17.49
CA MET A 3 2.04 -11.30 17.85
C MET A 3 0.79 -11.58 16.96
N GLY A 4 0.31 -10.60 16.20
CA GLY A 4 -0.85 -10.72 15.28
C GLY A 4 -0.57 -10.12 13.88
N LYS A 5 -1.61 -9.76 13.13
CA LYS A 5 -1.49 -9.08 11.83
C LYS A 5 -1.43 -7.56 11.98
N VAL A 6 -0.85 -6.88 11.00
CA VAL A 6 -0.81 -5.41 10.94
C VAL A 6 -2.09 -4.90 10.26
N ARG A 7 -2.74 -3.93 10.90
CA ARG A 7 -3.99 -3.31 10.46
C ARG A 7 -3.88 -1.79 10.51
N CYS A 8 -4.51 -1.10 9.56
CA CYS A 8 -4.77 0.34 9.67
C CYS A 8 -6.25 0.69 9.47
N ASP A 9 -7.14 -0.30 9.64
CA ASP A 9 -8.59 -0.17 9.67
C ASP A 9 -9.11 -0.89 10.93
N SER A 10 -9.65 -0.13 11.89
CA SER A 10 -10.07 -0.65 13.19
C SER A 10 -11.17 -1.70 13.08
N ARG A 11 -11.96 -1.68 12.00
CA ARG A 11 -13.06 -2.64 11.74
C ARG A 11 -12.54 -4.04 11.42
N LEU A 12 -11.26 -4.15 11.04
CA LEU A 12 -10.61 -5.42 10.65
C LEU A 12 -9.70 -5.98 11.74
N VAL A 13 -9.53 -5.24 12.84
CA VAL A 13 -8.71 -5.65 13.98
C VAL A 13 -9.29 -6.91 14.61
N ARG A 14 -8.40 -7.83 14.96
CA ARG A 14 -8.71 -9.04 15.73
C ARG A 14 -7.85 -9.10 16.99
N PRO A 15 -8.22 -9.93 17.97
CA PRO A 15 -7.41 -10.14 19.16
C PRO A 15 -5.94 -10.41 18.85
N GLY A 16 -5.05 -9.57 19.37
CA GLY A 16 -3.59 -9.67 19.19
C GLY A 16 -3.02 -8.94 17.97
N ASP A 17 -3.85 -8.39 17.07
CA ASP A 17 -3.37 -7.60 15.92
C ASP A 17 -2.69 -6.29 16.37
N THR A 18 -1.77 -5.78 15.55
CA THR A 18 -1.21 -4.43 15.68
C THR A 18 -2.07 -3.46 14.88
N PHE A 19 -2.63 -2.45 15.54
CA PHE A 19 -3.33 -1.36 14.88
C PHE A 19 -2.42 -0.14 14.73
N VAL A 20 -2.23 0.32 13.50
CA VAL A 20 -1.48 1.53 13.16
C VAL A 20 -2.45 2.68 12.91
N ALA A 21 -2.47 3.64 13.83
CA ALA A 21 -3.25 4.86 13.75
C ALA A 21 -2.58 5.85 12.78
N VAL A 22 -2.91 5.72 11.49
CA VAL A 22 -2.36 6.59 10.44
C VAL A 22 -3.15 7.89 10.34
N PRO A 23 -2.52 9.07 10.40
CA PRO A 23 -3.21 10.34 10.11
C PRO A 23 -3.81 10.31 8.71
N GLY A 24 -5.09 10.63 8.55
CA GLY A 24 -5.77 10.62 7.24
C GLY A 24 -6.16 12.01 6.78
N VAL A 25 -6.52 12.13 5.49
CA VAL A 25 -6.98 13.41 4.91
C VAL A 25 -8.42 13.73 5.31
N LYS A 26 -9.27 12.69 5.46
CA LYS A 26 -10.69 12.83 5.83
C LYS A 26 -10.96 12.57 7.31
N ALA A 27 -10.21 11.66 7.91
CA ALA A 27 -10.35 11.28 9.31
C ALA A 27 -8.98 10.85 9.85
N ASP A 28 -8.68 11.23 11.08
CA ASP A 28 -7.45 10.85 11.76
C ASP A 28 -7.57 9.43 12.34
N GLY A 29 -6.57 8.58 12.08
CA GLY A 29 -6.46 7.22 12.58
C GLY A 29 -6.52 7.14 14.11
N ILE A 30 -6.06 8.19 14.81
CA ILE A 30 -6.06 8.21 16.28
C ILE A 30 -7.47 8.10 16.87
N ASN A 31 -8.48 8.65 16.17
CA ASN A 31 -9.87 8.62 16.61
C ASN A 31 -10.46 7.20 16.63
N PHE A 32 -9.80 6.24 15.97
CA PHE A 32 -10.24 4.86 15.90
C PHE A 32 -9.51 3.92 16.87
N VAL A 33 -8.55 4.43 17.66
CA VAL A 33 -7.87 3.66 18.70
C VAL A 33 -8.83 3.03 19.71
N PRO A 34 -9.87 3.73 20.24
CA PRO A 34 -10.82 3.11 21.15
C PRO A 34 -11.53 1.88 20.55
N ALA A 35 -11.87 1.94 19.26
CA ALA A 35 -12.49 0.81 18.55
C ALA A 35 -11.51 -0.35 18.35
N ALA A 36 -10.24 -0.06 18.04
CA ALA A 36 -9.21 -1.09 17.92
C ALA A 36 -8.92 -1.78 19.26
N ILE A 37 -8.89 -1.02 20.36
CA ILE A 37 -8.77 -1.54 21.73
C ILE A 37 -9.96 -2.46 22.04
N ALA A 38 -11.19 -2.03 21.76
CA ALA A 38 -12.39 -2.83 21.98
C ALA A 38 -12.41 -4.13 21.14
N ALA A 39 -11.81 -4.11 19.95
CA ALA A 39 -11.64 -5.29 19.08
C ALA A 39 -10.50 -6.22 19.53
N GLY A 40 -9.73 -5.85 20.56
CA GLY A 40 -8.67 -6.68 21.16
C GLY A 40 -7.29 -6.47 20.55
N ALA A 41 -6.98 -5.30 19.98
CA ALA A 41 -5.62 -5.00 19.52
C ALA A 41 -4.58 -5.30 20.61
N GLY A 42 -3.52 -6.02 20.24
CA GLY A 42 -2.40 -6.32 21.14
C GLY A 42 -1.37 -5.19 21.18
N GLU A 43 -1.31 -4.38 20.13
CA GLU A 43 -0.41 -3.24 20.01
C GLU A 43 -1.10 -2.09 19.28
N ILE A 44 -0.87 -0.86 19.76
CA ILE A 44 -1.21 0.38 19.08
C ILE A 44 0.09 1.08 18.66
N VAL A 45 0.17 1.45 17.38
CA VAL A 45 1.23 2.28 16.82
C VAL A 45 0.64 3.64 16.46
N ALA A 46 1.20 4.72 16.98
CA ALA A 46 0.67 6.07 16.77
C ALA A 46 1.78 7.13 16.80
N GLU A 47 1.49 8.30 16.21
CA GLU A 47 2.40 9.47 16.26
C GLU A 47 2.32 10.26 17.58
N VAL A 48 1.42 9.85 18.48
CA VAL A 48 1.23 10.46 19.79
C VAL A 48 1.73 9.57 20.92
N VAL A 49 2.07 10.19 22.04
CA VAL A 49 2.45 9.48 23.27
C VAL A 49 1.26 8.71 23.83
N ARG A 50 1.52 7.61 24.54
CA ARG A 50 0.48 6.80 25.19
C ARG A 50 -0.34 7.70 26.13
N PRO A 51 -1.68 7.76 25.99
CA PRO A 51 -2.53 8.47 26.94
C PRO A 51 -2.40 7.88 28.36
N GLU A 52 -2.49 8.73 29.38
CA GLU A 52 -2.41 8.31 30.80
C GLU A 52 -3.58 7.42 31.21
N SER A 53 -4.71 7.49 30.50
CA SER A 53 -5.93 6.73 30.79
C SER A 53 -6.59 6.23 29.51
N GLY A 54 -7.49 5.25 29.64
CA GLY A 54 -8.25 4.69 28.50
C GLY A 54 -7.50 3.65 27.66
N VAL A 55 -6.24 3.35 27.97
CA VAL A 55 -5.46 2.27 27.34
C VAL A 55 -5.08 1.22 28.38
N PRO A 56 -5.67 0.01 28.33
CA PRO A 56 -5.32 -1.10 29.23
C PRO A 56 -3.82 -1.43 29.21
N ASP A 57 -3.25 -1.84 30.35
CA ASP A 57 -1.83 -2.20 30.46
C ASP A 57 -1.42 -3.43 29.66
N SER A 58 -2.40 -4.26 29.27
CA SER A 58 -2.18 -5.39 28.37
C SER A 58 -1.86 -4.98 26.93
N ILE A 59 -2.08 -3.72 26.55
CA ILE A 59 -1.89 -3.23 25.19
C ILE A 59 -0.54 -2.52 25.10
N LEU A 60 0.32 -3.01 24.19
CA LEU A 60 1.58 -2.35 23.88
C LEU A 60 1.31 -1.04 23.14
N TRP A 61 2.00 0.03 23.53
CA TRP A 61 1.95 1.30 22.82
C TRP A 61 3.31 1.64 22.23
N ARG A 62 3.36 1.87 20.92
CA ARG A 62 4.55 2.29 20.20
C ARG A 62 4.35 3.67 19.61
N THR A 63 5.01 4.66 20.20
CA THR A 63 5.08 6.01 19.63
C THR A 63 6.13 6.06 18.53
N VAL A 64 5.74 6.56 17.35
CA VAL A 64 6.62 6.67 16.18
C VAL A 64 6.59 8.08 15.60
N PRO A 65 7.66 8.54 14.94
CA PRO A 65 7.67 9.88 14.35
C PRO A 65 6.82 9.99 13.07
N ASN A 66 6.49 8.87 12.43
CA ASN A 66 5.68 8.83 11.21
C ASN A 66 4.98 7.46 11.08
N ALA A 67 3.66 7.44 11.31
CA ALA A 67 2.85 6.23 11.26
C ALA A 67 2.67 5.68 9.84
N ARG A 68 2.74 6.52 8.80
CA ARG A 68 2.69 6.04 7.39
C ARG A 68 3.93 5.21 7.04
N VAL A 69 5.10 5.71 7.42
CA VAL A 69 6.39 5.02 7.25
C VAL A 69 6.44 3.75 8.08
N GLU A 70 5.96 3.80 9.33
CA GLU A 70 5.91 2.63 10.20
C GLU A 70 4.93 1.56 9.65
N LEU A 71 3.74 1.96 9.17
CA LEU A 71 2.81 1.04 8.51
C LEU A 71 3.47 0.34 7.32
N ALA A 72 4.17 1.09 6.47
CA ALA A 72 4.87 0.52 5.31
C ALA A 72 5.97 -0.45 5.72
N SER A 73 6.74 -0.10 6.75
CA SER A 73 7.82 -0.95 7.27
C SER A 73 7.27 -2.24 7.90
N LEU A 74 6.21 -2.13 8.70
CA LEU A 74 5.50 -3.27 9.28
C LEU A 74 4.89 -4.16 8.21
N ALA A 75 4.30 -3.59 7.15
CA ALA A 75 3.79 -4.34 6.01
C ALA A 75 4.92 -5.12 5.30
N CYS A 76 6.06 -4.47 5.03
CA CYS A 76 7.21 -5.14 4.42
C CYS A 76 7.66 -6.34 5.25
N ASN A 77 7.70 -6.20 6.57
CA ASN A 77 8.06 -7.27 7.49
C ASN A 77 7.01 -8.40 7.54
N GLU A 78 5.71 -8.09 7.61
CA GLU A 78 4.64 -9.08 7.64
C GLU A 78 4.66 -10.00 6.40
N PHE A 79 4.93 -9.44 5.23
CA PHE A 79 4.95 -10.20 3.97
C PHE A 79 6.35 -10.69 3.55
N GLY A 80 7.38 -10.47 4.38
CA GLY A 80 8.73 -10.98 4.15
C GLY A 80 9.49 -10.31 3.00
N ASN A 81 9.34 -8.99 2.86
CA ASN A 81 10.02 -8.13 1.87
C ASN A 81 9.91 -8.66 0.42
N PRO A 82 8.68 -8.85 -0.11
CA PRO A 82 8.48 -9.50 -1.41
C PRO A 82 9.09 -8.72 -2.58
N SER A 83 9.19 -7.39 -2.49
CA SER A 83 9.82 -6.54 -3.51
C SER A 83 11.32 -6.85 -3.73
N HIS A 84 12.00 -7.51 -2.79
CA HIS A 84 13.40 -7.92 -2.96
C HIS A 84 13.55 -9.12 -3.91
N LYS A 85 12.45 -9.81 -4.22
CA LYS A 85 12.40 -11.02 -5.06
C LYS A 85 11.62 -10.80 -6.36
N LEU A 86 11.17 -9.58 -6.61
CA LEU A 86 10.46 -9.16 -7.82
C LEU A 86 11.21 -8.00 -8.47
N ASP A 87 11.31 -8.01 -9.80
CA ASP A 87 11.74 -6.86 -10.57
C ASP A 87 10.53 -5.94 -10.80
N ILE A 88 10.43 -4.90 -9.97
CA ILE A 88 9.31 -3.95 -9.99
C ILE A 88 9.64 -2.76 -10.91
N PHE A 89 8.80 -2.55 -11.92
CA PHE A 89 8.80 -1.42 -12.84
C PHE A 89 7.77 -0.40 -12.37
N GLY A 90 8.23 0.69 -11.74
CA GLY A 90 7.38 1.78 -11.28
C GLY A 90 7.34 2.92 -12.28
N ILE A 91 6.13 3.31 -12.71
CA ILE A 91 5.92 4.40 -13.67
C ILE A 91 5.18 5.55 -12.98
N THR A 92 5.80 6.74 -12.97
CA THR A 92 5.19 7.98 -12.49
C THR A 92 5.16 9.06 -13.57
N GLY A 93 4.38 10.09 -13.31
CA GLY A 93 4.19 11.27 -14.18
C GLY A 93 2.78 11.83 -14.06
N THR A 94 2.50 12.94 -14.74
CA THR A 94 1.12 13.48 -14.84
C THR A 94 0.31 12.59 -15.79
N ASN A 95 0.73 12.50 -17.05
CA ASN A 95 0.00 11.78 -18.08
C ASN A 95 0.75 10.53 -18.56
N GLY A 96 0.01 9.56 -19.10
CA GLY A 96 0.57 8.39 -19.77
C GLY A 96 1.03 7.25 -18.85
N LYS A 97 0.88 7.36 -17.51
CA LYS A 97 1.21 6.28 -16.57
C LYS A 97 0.53 4.96 -16.97
N THR A 98 -0.80 4.98 -17.10
CA THR A 98 -1.61 3.82 -17.48
C THR A 98 -1.25 3.26 -18.86
N SER A 99 -1.09 4.12 -19.86
CA SER A 99 -0.73 3.67 -21.21
C SER A 99 0.66 3.02 -21.24
N THR A 100 1.65 3.63 -20.58
CA THR A 100 3.00 3.08 -20.50
C THR A 100 3.04 1.78 -19.69
N THR A 101 2.31 1.67 -18.57
CA THR A 101 2.26 0.42 -17.79
C THR A 101 1.59 -0.70 -18.58
N MET A 102 0.50 -0.42 -19.31
CA MET A 102 -0.17 -1.41 -20.17
C MET A 102 0.75 -1.88 -21.30
N LEU A 103 1.39 -0.97 -22.03
CA LEU A 103 2.34 -1.33 -23.09
C LEU A 103 3.49 -2.18 -22.55
N LEU A 104 4.05 -1.82 -21.39
CA LEU A 104 5.13 -2.58 -20.77
C LEU A 104 4.67 -3.98 -20.33
N ARG A 105 3.47 -4.10 -19.74
CA ARG A 105 2.86 -5.39 -19.41
C ARG A 105 2.73 -6.25 -20.67
N ASP A 106 2.19 -5.71 -21.75
CA ASP A 106 1.94 -6.45 -22.99
C ASP A 106 3.26 -6.89 -23.65
N ILE A 107 4.29 -6.05 -23.63
CA ILE A 107 5.64 -6.41 -24.11
C ILE A 107 6.22 -7.55 -23.27
N LEU A 108 6.11 -7.49 -21.94
CA LEU A 108 6.59 -8.55 -21.05
C LEU A 108 5.84 -9.87 -21.32
N GLU A 109 4.53 -9.82 -21.45
CA GLU A 109 3.70 -11.00 -21.76
C GLU A 109 4.03 -11.59 -23.14
N TYR A 110 4.23 -10.74 -24.16
CA TYR A 110 4.65 -11.17 -25.50
C TYR A 110 5.98 -11.93 -25.47
N ASN A 111 6.88 -11.56 -24.54
CA ASN A 111 8.16 -12.24 -24.30
C ASN A 111 8.05 -13.39 -23.29
N ALA A 112 6.85 -13.94 -23.09
CA ALA A 112 6.55 -15.07 -22.20
C ALA A 112 6.88 -14.84 -20.70
N PHE A 113 7.05 -13.58 -20.27
CA PHE A 113 7.04 -13.25 -18.85
C PHE A 113 5.59 -13.27 -18.31
N LYS A 114 5.46 -13.38 -16.99
CA LYS A 114 4.18 -13.32 -16.28
C LYS A 114 4.21 -12.16 -15.29
N PRO A 115 4.15 -10.91 -15.77
CA PRO A 115 4.18 -9.76 -14.89
C PRO A 115 2.94 -9.72 -14.01
N GLY A 116 3.11 -9.37 -12.74
CA GLY A 116 2.00 -8.79 -11.99
C GLY A 116 1.72 -7.37 -12.49
N PHE A 117 0.46 -6.95 -12.47
CA PHE A 117 0.06 -5.63 -12.95
C PHE A 117 -0.73 -4.89 -11.87
N ILE A 118 -0.37 -3.63 -11.60
CA ILE A 118 -1.07 -2.75 -10.65
C ILE A 118 -1.31 -1.41 -11.32
N SER A 119 -2.56 -1.12 -11.65
CA SER A 119 -2.98 0.10 -12.32
C SER A 119 -4.25 0.65 -11.68
N THR A 120 -4.59 1.90 -12.03
CA THR A 120 -5.85 2.54 -11.66
C THR A 120 -7.07 1.67 -11.95
N ASN A 121 -7.05 0.93 -13.05
CA ASN A 121 -8.22 0.17 -13.51
C ASN A 121 -8.27 -1.26 -12.94
N SER A 122 -7.12 -1.89 -12.76
CA SER A 122 -7.03 -3.30 -12.40
C SER A 122 -5.74 -3.64 -11.67
N ILE A 123 -5.84 -4.61 -10.78
CA ILE A 123 -4.72 -5.40 -10.27
C ILE A 123 -4.86 -6.80 -10.84
N GLU A 124 -3.86 -7.28 -11.59
CA GLU A 124 -3.88 -8.57 -12.28
C GLU A 124 -2.70 -9.43 -11.84
N ILE A 125 -2.97 -10.67 -11.44
CA ILE A 125 -1.95 -11.66 -11.06
C ILE A 125 -2.32 -13.00 -11.71
N LYS A 126 -1.57 -13.44 -12.72
CA LYS A 126 -1.80 -14.71 -13.45
C LYS A 126 -0.91 -15.82 -12.87
N PRO A 127 -1.30 -17.11 -12.92
CA PRO A 127 -2.51 -17.68 -13.55
C PRO A 127 -3.68 -17.93 -12.57
N ARG A 128 -3.48 -17.75 -11.25
CA ARG A 128 -4.41 -18.24 -10.23
C ARG A 128 -5.22 -17.10 -9.63
N ALA A 129 -6.54 -17.29 -9.59
CA ALA A 129 -7.47 -16.29 -9.08
C ALA A 129 -7.01 -15.70 -7.75
N LEU A 130 -6.94 -14.37 -7.69
CA LEU A 130 -6.64 -13.67 -6.44
C LEU A 130 -7.63 -14.11 -5.38
N LYS A 131 -7.15 -14.61 -4.24
CA LYS A 131 -8.03 -14.76 -3.08
C LYS A 131 -8.42 -13.35 -2.62
N LYS A 132 -9.71 -13.14 -2.32
CA LYS A 132 -10.17 -11.92 -1.64
C LYS A 132 -9.28 -11.66 -0.44
N PHE A 133 -8.52 -10.60 -0.50
CA PHE A 133 -7.75 -10.09 0.61
C PHE A 133 -8.15 -8.64 0.81
N ASN A 134 -8.91 -8.40 1.87
CA ASN A 134 -9.23 -7.07 2.35
C ASN A 134 -8.45 -6.86 3.65
N PRO A 135 -7.20 -6.39 3.59
CA PRO A 135 -6.44 -6.08 4.79
C PRO A 135 -6.70 -4.67 5.28
N THR A 136 -7.12 -3.74 4.39
CA THR A 136 -7.48 -2.34 4.67
C THR A 136 -8.09 -1.66 3.46
N GLU A 137 -9.09 -0.83 3.75
CA GLU A 137 -10.05 -0.16 2.87
C GLU A 137 -11.19 -1.08 2.43
N ALA A 138 -12.39 -0.70 2.86
CA ALA A 138 -13.64 -1.19 2.31
C ALA A 138 -13.68 -0.82 0.82
N VAL A 139 -13.07 -1.65 0.00
CA VAL A 139 -13.39 -1.73 -1.41
C VAL A 139 -14.31 -2.92 -1.53
N ASP A 140 -15.48 -2.70 -2.13
CA ASP A 140 -16.28 -3.75 -2.75
C ASP A 140 -15.46 -4.33 -3.92
N ALA A 141 -14.34 -4.99 -3.59
CA ALA A 141 -13.47 -5.63 -4.54
C ALA A 141 -14.24 -6.78 -5.17
N LYS A 142 -14.77 -6.54 -6.37
CA LYS A 142 -15.18 -7.61 -7.28
C LYS A 142 -13.91 -8.34 -7.68
N VAL A 143 -13.80 -9.57 -7.21
CA VAL A 143 -12.74 -10.48 -7.62
C VAL A 143 -13.32 -11.31 -8.76
N GLU A 144 -12.86 -11.05 -9.97
CA GLU A 144 -13.19 -11.85 -11.15
C GLU A 144 -11.93 -12.49 -11.68
N GLU A 145 -11.89 -13.83 -11.63
CA GLU A 145 -10.94 -14.77 -12.23
C GLU A 145 -9.44 -14.59 -11.94
N ASN A 146 -8.89 -13.36 -11.88
CA ASN A 146 -7.53 -12.94 -11.51
C ASN A 146 -7.40 -11.43 -11.22
N THR A 147 -8.52 -10.68 -11.22
CA THR A 147 -8.53 -9.21 -11.24
C THR A 147 -9.20 -8.64 -9.99
N VAL A 148 -8.64 -7.56 -9.45
CA VAL A 148 -9.23 -6.74 -8.38
C VAL A 148 -9.36 -5.29 -8.85
N THR A 149 -10.54 -4.69 -8.68
CA THR A 149 -10.73 -3.23 -8.86
C THR A 149 -10.06 -2.47 -7.70
N SER A 150 -9.19 -1.52 -8.02
CA SER A 150 -8.48 -0.73 -7.01
C SER A 150 -9.24 0.56 -6.66
N GLY A 151 -9.41 0.86 -5.38
CA GLY A 151 -9.96 2.16 -4.93
C GLY A 151 -8.99 3.34 -5.08
N ASN A 152 -7.72 3.07 -5.42
CA ASN A 152 -6.63 4.02 -5.55
C ASN A 152 -5.76 3.68 -6.76
N THR A 153 -5.22 4.66 -7.50
CA THR A 153 -4.23 4.40 -8.57
C THR A 153 -3.03 3.57 -8.10
N THR A 154 -2.55 3.86 -6.89
CA THR A 154 -1.50 3.09 -6.23
C THR A 154 -2.03 2.66 -4.86
N PRO A 155 -2.16 1.34 -4.59
CA PRO A 155 -2.67 0.84 -3.32
C PRO A 155 -1.84 1.29 -2.11
N GLY A 156 -2.44 1.21 -0.92
CA GLY A 156 -1.73 1.39 0.35
C GLY A 156 -0.68 0.29 0.59
N PRO A 157 0.25 0.49 1.55
CA PRO A 157 1.41 -0.39 1.74
C PRO A 157 1.04 -1.83 2.08
N LEU A 158 0.04 -2.08 2.94
CA LEU A 158 -0.42 -3.44 3.26
C LEU A 158 -0.92 -4.19 2.01
N ASN A 159 -1.70 -3.50 1.17
CA ASN A 159 -2.20 -4.05 -0.09
C ASN A 159 -1.06 -4.31 -1.08
N LEU A 160 -0.14 -3.35 -1.26
CA LEU A 160 1.01 -3.52 -2.14
C LEU A 160 1.86 -4.73 -1.75
N GLN A 161 2.26 -4.83 -0.48
CA GLN A 161 3.09 -5.94 -0.02
C GLN A 161 2.35 -7.29 -0.11
N TYR A 162 1.04 -7.31 0.15
CA TYR A 162 0.24 -8.49 -0.10
C TYR A 162 0.23 -8.88 -1.58
N TYR A 163 -0.06 -7.95 -2.50
CA TYR A 163 -0.10 -8.25 -3.93
C TYR A 163 1.25 -8.74 -4.44
N PHE A 164 2.36 -8.14 -4.01
CA PHE A 164 3.70 -8.63 -4.31
C PHE A 164 3.93 -10.05 -3.76
N SER A 165 3.44 -10.36 -2.55
CA SER A 165 3.53 -11.72 -2.01
C SER A 165 2.71 -12.73 -2.82
N GLU A 166 1.53 -12.35 -3.31
CA GLU A 166 0.69 -13.19 -4.17
C GLU A 166 1.32 -13.37 -5.55
N MET A 167 1.95 -12.34 -6.12
CA MET A 167 2.72 -12.43 -7.35
C MET A 167 3.84 -13.48 -7.22
N LEU A 168 4.60 -13.45 -6.13
CA LEU A 168 5.64 -14.45 -5.85
C LEU A 168 5.06 -15.86 -5.73
N ARG A 169 3.93 -16.01 -5.02
CA ARG A 169 3.21 -17.30 -4.90
C ARG A 169 2.73 -17.83 -6.25
N ASN A 170 2.45 -16.93 -7.19
CA ASN A 170 2.07 -17.24 -8.58
C ASN A 170 3.26 -17.34 -9.54
N SER A 171 4.49 -17.38 -9.01
CA SER A 171 5.72 -17.49 -9.80
C SER A 171 5.99 -16.31 -10.75
N CYS A 172 5.36 -15.16 -10.52
CA CYS A 172 5.75 -13.92 -11.17
C CYS A 172 7.20 -13.57 -10.76
N LYS A 173 7.97 -13.05 -11.72
CA LYS A 173 9.32 -12.51 -11.49
C LYS A 173 9.37 -10.99 -11.62
N THR A 174 8.40 -10.42 -12.34
CA THR A 174 8.31 -9.00 -12.62
C THR A 174 6.96 -8.46 -12.15
N ALA A 175 6.90 -7.17 -11.85
CA ALA A 175 5.66 -6.46 -11.60
C ALA A 175 5.71 -5.08 -12.26
N VAL A 176 4.65 -4.67 -12.93
CA VAL A 176 4.51 -3.34 -13.51
C VAL A 176 3.46 -2.57 -12.73
N MET A 177 3.78 -1.37 -12.27
CA MET A 177 2.86 -0.58 -11.47
C MET A 177 2.87 0.91 -11.76
N GLU A 178 1.69 1.52 -11.66
CA GLU A 178 1.54 2.96 -11.57
C GLU A 178 1.93 3.46 -10.17
N VAL A 179 2.73 4.53 -10.14
CA VAL A 179 3.17 5.20 -8.91
C VAL A 179 2.67 6.65 -8.95
N SER A 180 1.54 6.92 -8.30
CA SER A 180 0.97 8.27 -8.23
C SER A 180 1.77 9.19 -7.30
N SER A 181 1.67 10.51 -7.50
CA SER A 181 2.30 11.48 -6.58
C SER A 181 1.73 11.35 -5.17
N HIS A 182 0.42 11.16 -5.03
CA HIS A 182 -0.24 10.91 -3.75
C HIS A 182 0.39 9.71 -3.02
N ALA A 183 0.77 8.66 -3.73
CA ALA A 183 1.37 7.48 -3.13
C ALA A 183 2.80 7.69 -2.66
N LEU A 184 3.56 8.54 -3.37
CA LEU A 184 4.91 8.94 -2.97
C LEU A 184 4.83 9.84 -1.73
N ASP A 185 3.99 10.87 -1.76
CA ASP A 185 3.80 11.79 -0.64
C ASP A 185 3.29 11.08 0.63
N GLN A 186 2.34 10.15 0.48
CA GLN A 186 1.80 9.38 1.59
C GLN A 186 2.66 8.16 1.97
N ASN A 187 3.88 8.03 1.42
CA ASN A 187 4.79 6.93 1.72
C ASN A 187 4.19 5.53 1.47
N ARG A 188 3.21 5.39 0.57
CA ARG A 188 2.55 4.09 0.28
C ARG A 188 3.51 3.07 -0.31
N THR A 189 4.51 3.55 -1.05
CA THR A 189 5.54 2.71 -1.69
C THR A 189 6.81 2.60 -0.84
N TRP A 190 6.81 3.13 0.39
CA TRP A 190 7.97 3.01 1.29
C TRP A 190 8.33 1.54 1.53
N GLY A 191 9.63 1.23 1.53
CA GLY A 191 10.15 -0.14 1.60
C GLY A 191 9.97 -0.97 0.32
N THR A 192 9.38 -0.42 -0.75
CA THR A 192 9.31 -1.11 -2.05
C THR A 192 10.61 -0.87 -2.83
N ARG A 193 11.32 -1.95 -3.14
CA ARG A 193 12.50 -1.90 -4.02
C ARG A 193 12.06 -1.91 -5.48
N PHE A 194 12.37 -0.85 -6.22
CA PHE A 194 12.13 -0.76 -7.66
C PHE A 194 13.37 -1.19 -8.44
N ALA A 195 13.18 -2.05 -9.44
CA ALA A 195 14.21 -2.39 -10.42
C ALA A 195 14.34 -1.28 -11.47
N VAL A 196 13.19 -0.72 -11.90
CA VAL A 196 13.12 0.40 -12.83
C VAL A 196 12.16 1.45 -12.30
N LYS A 197 12.58 2.71 -12.39
CA LYS A 197 11.75 3.88 -12.11
C LYS A 197 11.69 4.71 -13.39
N ALA A 198 10.50 4.86 -13.97
CA ALA A 198 10.29 5.65 -15.18
C ALA A 198 9.44 6.87 -14.88
N PHE A 199 9.82 7.99 -15.47
CA PHE A 199 9.09 9.25 -15.42
C PHE A 199 8.60 9.59 -16.83
N THR A 200 7.29 9.77 -17.02
CA THR A 200 6.73 10.06 -18.34
C THR A 200 6.81 11.54 -18.69
N ASN A 201 6.14 12.39 -17.90
CA ASN A 201 6.07 13.84 -18.07
C ASN A 201 5.55 14.48 -16.77
N LEU A 202 5.68 15.81 -16.69
CA LEU A 202 5.02 16.63 -15.68
C LEU A 202 4.33 17.82 -16.35
N THR A 203 3.02 17.88 -16.21
CA THR A 203 2.18 19.03 -16.54
C THR A 203 1.35 19.40 -15.32
N GLN A 204 0.76 20.60 -15.31
CA GLN A 204 -0.08 21.07 -14.21
C GLN A 204 -1.27 20.14 -13.97
N ASP A 205 -1.33 19.56 -12.77
CA ASP A 205 -2.37 18.65 -12.29
C ASP A 205 -2.22 18.51 -10.76
N HIS A 206 -3.25 18.01 -10.07
CA HIS A 206 -3.25 17.71 -8.63
C HIS A 206 -2.82 18.86 -7.69
N LEU A 207 -3.00 20.13 -8.11
CA LEU A 207 -2.65 21.29 -7.28
C LEU A 207 -3.62 21.53 -6.11
N ASP A 208 -4.82 20.93 -6.18
CA ASP A 208 -5.75 20.82 -5.06
C ASP A 208 -5.16 20.02 -3.89
N TYR A 209 -4.21 19.13 -4.17
CA TYR A 209 -3.48 18.35 -3.16
C TYR A 209 -2.08 18.92 -2.87
N HIS A 210 -1.26 19.14 -3.91
CA HIS A 210 0.16 19.47 -3.75
C HIS A 210 0.44 20.96 -3.51
N CYS A 211 -0.59 21.82 -3.48
CA CYS A 211 -0.53 23.28 -3.23
C CYS A 211 0.34 24.12 -4.20
N SER A 212 1.37 23.55 -4.83
CA SER A 212 2.26 24.19 -5.79
C SER A 212 2.84 23.17 -6.80
N MET A 213 3.23 23.66 -7.98
CA MET A 213 3.94 22.83 -8.98
C MET A 213 5.31 22.35 -8.48
N ALA A 214 5.95 23.12 -7.59
CA ALA A 214 7.24 22.77 -7.00
C ALA A 214 7.10 21.56 -6.09
N GLU A 215 6.14 21.56 -5.18
CA GLU A 215 5.82 20.40 -4.31
C GLU A 215 5.43 19.18 -5.14
N TYR A 216 4.59 19.36 -6.16
CA TYR A 216 4.18 18.26 -7.05
C TYR A 216 5.37 17.63 -7.80
N TYR A 217 6.36 18.44 -8.22
CA TYR A 217 7.61 17.95 -8.82
C TYR A 217 8.49 17.24 -7.78
N GLN A 218 8.68 17.83 -6.59
CA GLN A 218 9.56 17.26 -5.56
C GLN A 218 9.13 15.86 -5.14
N VAL A 219 7.82 15.63 -5.02
CA VAL A 219 7.26 14.32 -4.66
C VAL A 219 7.58 13.23 -5.69
N LYS A 220 7.84 13.58 -6.96
CA LYS A 220 8.13 12.60 -8.04
C LYS A 220 9.63 12.36 -8.29
N LYS A 221 10.51 13.13 -7.64
CA LYS A 221 11.96 13.04 -7.80
C LYS A 221 12.55 11.87 -7.02
#